data_AF-A0A0C3AJP5-F1
#
_entry.id   AF-A0A0C3AJP5-F1
#
_cell.length_a   1.000
_cell.length_b   1.000
_cell.length_c   1.000
_cell.angle_alpha   90.00
_cell.angle_beta   90.00
_cell.angle_gamma   90.00
#
_symmetry.space_group_name_H-M   'P 1'
#
loop_
_entity.id
_entity.type
_entity.pdbx_description
1 polymer ?
#
loop_
_entity_poly.entity_id
_entity_poly.type
_entity_poly.pdbx_seq_one_letter_code
_entity_poly.pdbx_strand_id
1 'polypeptide(L)' 'MRCILLWDLRHIKRARGDLGFRGVKGTTSTQASCFVLFGGDHDKLEQLDELVTTLLRAPCE' A
#
# COMPACT_ATOMS: atom_id res chain seq x y z
N MET A 1 26.42 3.10 25.20
CA MET A 1 26.42 3.23 23.72
C MET A 1 25.88 2.01 22.97
N ARG A 2 26.04 0.77 23.46
CA ARG A 2 25.62 -0.45 22.71
C ARG A 2 24.10 -0.67 22.60
N CYS A 3 23.30 -0.07 23.49
CA CYS A 3 21.85 -0.27 23.53
C CYS A 3 21.04 0.65 22.59
N ILE A 4 21.59 1.81 22.18
CA ILE A 4 20.86 2.77 21.33
C ILE A 4 20.56 2.13 19.96
N LEU A 5 21.56 1.50 19.35
CA LEU A 5 21.45 0.84 18.05
C LEU A 5 20.46 -0.33 18.04
N LEU A 6 20.37 -1.07 19.16
CA LEU A 6 19.40 -2.15 19.30
C LEU A 6 17.97 -1.60 19.41
N TRP A 7 17.80 -0.47 20.08
CA TRP A 7 16.52 0.22 20.19
C TRP A 7 16.09 0.81 18.85
N ASP A 8 17.03 1.42 18.12
CA ASP A 8 16.82 1.97 16.78
C ASP A 8 16.44 0.87 15.78
N LEU A 9 17.14 -0.27 15.81
CA LEU A 9 16.80 -1.42 14.98
C LEU A 9 15.38 -1.93 15.26
N ARG A 10 14.97 -1.94 16.54
CA ARG A 10 13.61 -2.35 16.93
C ARG A 10 12.55 -1.38 16.41
N HIS A 11 12.86 -0.08 16.42
CA HIS A 11 11.98 0.96 15.89
C HIS A 11 11.83 0.84 14.37
N ILE A 12 12.95 0.70 13.64
CA ILE A 12 12.91 0.55 12.18
C ILE A 12 12.17 -0.72 11.78
N LYS A 13 12.35 -1.83 12.51
CA LYS A 13 11.60 -3.08 12.26
C LYS A 13 10.09 -2.93 12.45
N ARG A 14 9.65 -2.20 13.49
CA ARG A 14 8.22 -1.90 13.70
C ARG A 14 7.67 -0.99 12.62
N ALA A 15 8.34 0.14 12.37
CA ALA A 15 7.94 1.08 11.33
C ALA A 15 7.81 0.39 9.96
N ARG A 16 8.75 -0.52 9.62
CA ARG A 16 8.67 -1.34 8.42
C ARG A 16 7.44 -2.26 8.39
N GLY A 17 7.07 -2.86 9.51
CA GLY A 17 5.89 -3.73 9.60
C GLY A 17 4.57 -2.97 9.53
N ASP A 18 4.56 -1.73 10.02
CA ASP A 18 3.37 -0.89 10.07
C ASP A 18 3.12 -0.08 8.77
N LEU A 19 4.08 -0.07 7.84
CA LEU A 19 3.92 0.58 6.54
C LEU A 19 2.89 -0.16 5.67
N GLY A 20 1.70 0.43 5.55
CA GLY A 20 0.65 -0.02 4.64
C GLY A 20 0.83 0.54 3.23
N PHE A 21 0.55 -0.29 2.21
CA PHE A 21 0.41 0.20 0.85
C PHE A 21 -0.92 0.96 0.72
N ARG A 22 -0.86 2.19 0.18
CA ARG A 22 -2.03 3.09 0.13
C ARG A 22 -3.09 2.65 -0.90
N GLY A 23 -2.73 1.79 -1.84
CA GLY A 23 -3.62 1.41 -2.93
C GLY A 23 -3.80 2.51 -3.98
N VAL A 24 -4.71 2.27 -4.91
CA VAL A 24 -5.12 3.24 -5.94
C VAL A 24 -6.27 4.08 -5.37
N LYS A 25 -6.01 5.30 -4.91
CA LYS A 25 -7.06 6.18 -4.34
C LYS A 25 -7.42 7.39 -5.23
N GLY A 26 -6.67 7.65 -6.29
CA GLY A 26 -6.85 8.84 -7.15
C GLY A 26 -6.41 10.14 -6.46
N THR A 27 -6.44 11.26 -7.19
CA THR A 27 -5.89 12.55 -6.76
C THR A 27 -6.62 13.19 -5.57
N THR A 28 -7.93 12.95 -5.43
CA THR A 28 -8.77 13.45 -4.32
C THR A 28 -9.31 12.34 -3.42
N SER A 29 -8.68 11.16 -3.41
CA SER A 29 -9.15 9.95 -2.68
C SER A 29 -10.51 9.37 -3.11
N THR A 30 -11.12 9.88 -4.19
CA THR A 30 -12.44 9.47 -4.66
C THR A 30 -12.40 8.41 -5.77
N GLN A 31 -11.22 7.92 -6.16
CA GLN A 31 -11.02 6.96 -7.27
C GLN A 31 -11.71 7.35 -8.60
N ALA A 32 -12.14 8.61 -8.77
CA ALA A 32 -13.03 9.04 -9.84
C ALA A 32 -12.44 8.85 -11.24
N SER A 33 -11.12 9.02 -11.39
CA SER A 33 -10.43 8.80 -12.66
C SER A 33 -10.42 7.33 -13.08
N CYS A 34 -10.22 6.40 -12.14
CA CYS A 34 -10.29 4.97 -12.42
C CYS A 34 -11.73 4.51 -12.63
N PHE A 35 -12.71 5.08 -11.91
CA PHE A 35 -14.14 4.77 -12.10
C PHE A 35 -14.61 5.06 -13.54
N VAL A 36 -14.21 6.20 -14.10
CA VAL A 36 -14.52 6.56 -15.50
C VAL A 36 -13.84 5.60 -16.48
N LEU A 37 -12.59 5.20 -16.23
CA LEU A 37 -11.85 4.24 -17.07
C LEU A 37 -12.50 2.85 -17.10
N PHE A 38 -13.12 2.43 -16.00
CA PHE A 38 -13.83 1.15 -15.90
C PHE A 38 -15.33 1.23 -16.22
N GLY A 39 -15.83 2.37 -16.70
CA GLY A 39 -17.23 2.53 -17.10
C GLY A 39 -18.22 2.48 -15.93
N GLY A 40 -17.76 2.81 -14.73
CA GLY A 40 -18.57 2.81 -13.51
C GLY A 40 -18.63 1.48 -12.75
N ASP A 41 -17.73 0.55 -13.07
CA ASP A 41 -17.70 -0.78 -12.50
C ASP A 41 -16.86 -0.81 -11.21
N HIS A 42 -17.52 -0.85 -10.05
CA HIS A 42 -16.87 -0.84 -8.74
C HIS A 42 -16.10 -2.13 -8.44
N ASP A 43 -16.57 -3.28 -8.92
CA ASP A 43 -15.94 -4.58 -8.68
C ASP A 43 -14.55 -4.63 -9.34
N LYS A 44 -14.41 -4.05 -10.53
CA LYS A 44 -13.12 -3.96 -11.23
C LYS A 44 -12.14 -3.01 -10.54
N LEU A 45 -12.64 -1.97 -9.90
CA LEU A 45 -11.84 -1.04 -9.10
C LEU A 45 -11.24 -1.72 -7.86
N GLU A 46 -12.05 -2.52 -7.17
CA GLU A 46 -11.59 -3.28 -6.00
C GLU A 46 -10.57 -4.35 -6.42
N GLN A 47 -10.83 -5.08 -7.51
CA GLN A 47 -9.87 -6.03 -8.07
C GLN A 47 -8.54 -5.37 -8.47
N LEU A 48 -8.57 -4.16 -9.04
CA LEU A 48 -7.36 -3.42 -9.37
C LEU A 48 -6.59 -3.01 -8.09
N ASP A 49 -7.29 -2.55 -7.05
CA ASP A 49 -6.68 -2.17 -5.77
C ASP A 49 -6.00 -3.39 -5.11
N GLU A 50 -6.66 -4.54 -5.13
CA GLU A 50 -6.13 -5.81 -4.63
C GLU A 50 -4.93 -6.32 -5.45
N LEU A 51 -5.01 -6.30 -6.78
CA LEU A 51 -3.92 -6.74 -7.67
C LEU A 51 -2.67 -5.87 -7.50
N VAL A 52 -2.83 -4.54 -7.49
CA VAL A 52 -1.71 -3.61 -7.34
C VAL A 52 -1.11 -3.75 -5.93
N THR A 53 -1.94 -3.92 -4.90
CA THR A 53 -1.49 -4.19 -3.54
C THR A 53 -0.72 -5.50 -3.45
N THR A 54 -1.19 -6.55 -4.13
CA THR A 54 -0.53 -7.87 -4.14
C THR A 54 0.79 -7.82 -4.90
N LEU A 55 0.85 -7.17 -6.06
CA LEU A 55 2.07 -7.03 -6.85
C LEU A 55 3.16 -6.22 -6.12
N LEU A 56 2.77 -5.18 -5.38
CA LEU A 56 3.71 -4.31 -4.67
C LEU A 56 4.03 -4.79 -3.24
N ARG A 57 3.17 -5.61 -2.63
CA ARG A 57 3.46 -6.31 -1.37
C ARG A 57 4.06 -7.70 -1.57
N ALA A 58 4.17 -8.19 -2.81
CA ALA A 58 4.85 -9.44 -3.09
C ALA A 58 6.28 -9.34 -2.50
N PRO A 59 6.68 -10.31 -1.65
CA PRO A 59 8.06 -10.35 -1.21
C PRO A 59 8.92 -10.51 -2.46
N CYS A 60 9.82 -9.55 -2.72
CA CYS A 60 10.96 -9.82 -3.56
C CYS A 60 11.73 -10.97 -2.91
N GLU A 61 11.51 -12.18 -3.38
CA GLU A 61 12.56 -13.21 -3.44
C GLU A 61 13.44 -12.94 -4.66
#